data_AF-A0AAD9KBY0-F1
#
_entry.id   AF-A0AAD9KBY0-F1
#
_cell.length_a   1.000
_cell.length_b   1.000
_cell.length_c   1.000
_cell.angle_alpha   90.00
_cell.angle_beta   90.00
_cell.angle_gamma   90.00
#
_symmetry.space_group_name_H-M   'P 1'
#
loop_
_entity.id
_entity.type
_entity.pdbx_description
1 polymer ?
#
loop_
_entity_poly.entity_id
_entity_poly.type
_entity_poly.pdbx_seq_one_letter_code
_entity_poly.pdbx_strand_id
1 'polypeptide(L)'
;MSGPNITGGNIKEVLAKTETKMYTEFKVTFPGTGEYGLNVFARTSGETRLYPVFSYLIDHRTKEPDQDRKMTANVVYIVGTQVNIVYPSTKAEYVLYNFDRCFYRSDPGDSVDSSLTVTHSGMGLNFLLNVLENESYRLDVYEECFPESGSVQLKAVHRLVPLEYDKYDEAAVVEKQKKARELEAARRNCDISEFNRDAIRARLKMTLVINVLSFTEGVLDTCRYYDYTDDDLVPRVEHQALILNKKRELGIRIRQAVTTGLVLPLERILDSIEDNDIEQEMGFLLAVARNILFRKMTEKIRKMDQRTVAEVKSYSAPPRAAQEVMKASLLLMGHKTSEIEEWSSIRSLIGDTQKMKQRLKDVDIEALDYRTVKKAARLMASLTHNEVRHTSDSQNLIKLKKTRKPSLMDSSEENSSNSLKTESTDSKSKTQ
;
A
#
# COMPACT_ATOMS: atom_id res chain seq x y z
N MET A 1 -55.40 28.35 -4.16
CA MET A 1 -54.47 27.33 -3.64
C MET A 1 -53.95 26.57 -4.84
N SER A 2 -52.68 26.80 -5.18
CA SER A 2 -52.00 26.26 -6.36
C SER A 2 -50.51 26.30 -6.05
N GLY A 3 -49.81 25.17 -6.21
CA GLY A 3 -48.40 25.05 -5.83
C GLY A 3 -47.45 25.84 -6.75
N PRO A 4 -46.24 26.19 -6.29
CA PRO A 4 -45.29 26.95 -7.11
C PRO A 4 -44.65 26.08 -8.19
N ASN A 5 -44.76 26.52 -9.44
CA ASN A 5 -43.88 26.08 -10.52
C ASN A 5 -42.45 26.58 -10.23
N ILE A 6 -41.45 25.69 -10.37
CA ILE A 6 -40.03 26.07 -10.38
C ILE A 6 -39.55 26.05 -11.82
N THR A 7 -39.34 27.24 -12.38
CA THR A 7 -38.83 27.45 -13.75
C THR A 7 -37.33 27.77 -13.75
N GLY A 8 -36.59 27.08 -14.62
CA GLY A 8 -35.39 27.57 -15.32
C GLY A 8 -34.27 28.25 -14.51
N GLY A 9 -33.40 27.45 -13.89
CA GLY A 9 -32.06 27.91 -13.47
C GLY A 9 -31.01 27.60 -14.54
N ASN A 10 -30.38 28.62 -15.14
CA ASN A 10 -29.37 28.45 -16.20
C ASN A 10 -28.05 27.85 -15.67
N ILE A 11 -27.83 26.55 -15.86
CA ILE A 11 -26.51 25.91 -15.76
C ILE A 11 -25.90 25.84 -17.16
N LYS A 12 -25.39 26.99 -17.67
CA LYS A 12 -24.74 27.05 -19.00
C LYS A 12 -23.40 27.77 -19.05
N GLU A 13 -22.93 28.41 -17.98
CA GLU A 13 -21.80 29.37 -18.07
C GLU A 13 -20.58 29.06 -17.20
N VAL A 14 -20.54 27.91 -16.51
CA VAL A 14 -19.41 27.53 -15.63
C VAL A 14 -18.53 26.39 -16.20
N LEU A 15 -18.96 25.74 -17.30
CA LEU A 15 -18.22 24.61 -17.92
C LEU A 15 -17.37 25.00 -19.15
N ALA A 16 -17.19 26.31 -19.43
CA ALA A 16 -16.53 26.79 -20.65
C ALA A 16 -14.98 26.70 -20.65
N LYS A 17 -14.34 26.14 -19.62
CA LYS A 17 -12.86 26.07 -19.50
C LYS A 17 -12.29 24.78 -18.87
N THR A 18 -13.00 23.65 -18.94
CA THR A 18 -12.37 22.34 -18.71
C THR A 18 -11.90 21.76 -20.04
N GLU A 19 -10.59 21.48 -20.17
CA GLU A 19 -10.09 20.75 -21.34
C GLU A 19 -10.87 19.44 -21.52
N THR A 20 -11.43 19.25 -22.71
CA THR A 20 -12.22 18.07 -23.07
C THR A 20 -11.29 16.86 -23.13
N LYS A 21 -11.14 16.17 -22.00
CA LYS A 21 -10.48 14.87 -21.95
C LYS A 21 -11.35 13.87 -22.71
N MET A 22 -10.86 13.40 -23.86
CA MET A 22 -11.45 12.24 -24.51
C MET A 22 -11.38 11.04 -23.56
N TYR A 23 -12.28 10.09 -23.74
CA TYR A 23 -12.23 8.82 -23.01
C TYR A 23 -12.67 7.67 -23.88
N THR A 24 -12.03 6.52 -23.67
CA THR A 24 -12.34 5.28 -24.39
C THR A 24 -13.02 4.32 -23.41
N GLU A 25 -14.16 3.75 -23.79
CA GLU A 25 -14.92 2.82 -22.95
C GLU A 25 -14.90 1.41 -23.56
N PHE A 26 -14.35 0.46 -22.82
CA PHE A 26 -14.35 -0.96 -23.20
C PHE A 26 -15.48 -1.67 -22.46
N LYS A 27 -16.35 -2.37 -23.21
CA LYS A 27 -17.43 -3.20 -22.66
C LYS A 27 -17.13 -4.65 -22.96
N VAL A 28 -16.71 -5.37 -21.93
CA VAL A 28 -16.40 -6.81 -22.03
C VAL A 28 -17.57 -7.61 -21.47
N THR A 29 -18.12 -8.50 -22.30
CA THR A 29 -19.11 -9.51 -21.92
C THR A 29 -18.37 -10.84 -21.77
N PHE A 30 -18.48 -11.47 -20.61
CA PHE A 30 -17.83 -12.75 -20.31
C PHE A 30 -18.79 -13.93 -20.57
N PRO A 31 -18.30 -15.09 -21.05
CA PRO A 31 -19.15 -16.22 -21.42
C PRO A 31 -19.77 -16.97 -20.24
N GLY A 32 -19.23 -16.81 -19.03
CA GLY A 32 -19.71 -17.49 -17.82
C GLY A 32 -19.02 -17.01 -16.56
N THR A 33 -19.22 -17.71 -15.45
CA THR A 33 -18.54 -17.39 -14.19
C THR A 33 -17.09 -17.87 -14.16
N GLY A 34 -16.20 -17.04 -13.63
CA GLY A 34 -14.77 -17.35 -13.55
C GLY A 34 -13.90 -16.16 -13.20
N GLU A 35 -12.61 -16.44 -12.98
CA GLU A 35 -11.57 -15.43 -12.86
C GLU A 35 -10.94 -15.18 -14.24
N TYR A 36 -10.95 -13.93 -14.68
CA TYR A 36 -10.44 -13.50 -15.99
C TYR A 36 -9.29 -12.50 -15.83
N GLY A 37 -8.21 -12.68 -16.60
CA GLY A 37 -7.11 -11.73 -16.65
C GLY A 37 -7.23 -10.81 -17.87
N LEU A 38 -7.28 -9.49 -17.65
CA LEU A 38 -7.23 -8.48 -18.71
C LEU A 38 -5.93 -7.68 -18.60
N ASN A 39 -5.06 -7.79 -19.61
CA ASN A 39 -3.82 -7.02 -19.69
C ASN A 39 -3.90 -6.00 -20.83
N VAL A 40 -3.55 -4.75 -20.54
CA VAL A 40 -3.58 -3.63 -21.47
C VAL A 40 -2.16 -3.12 -21.67
N PHE A 41 -1.72 -3.13 -22.92
CA PHE A 41 -0.42 -2.68 -23.36
C PHE A 41 -0.58 -1.46 -24.26
N ALA A 42 0.38 -0.54 -24.21
CA ALA A 42 0.45 0.60 -25.12
C ALA A 42 1.90 0.83 -25.57
N ARG A 43 2.06 1.66 -26.60
CA ARG A 43 3.37 2.16 -27.05
C ARG A 43 3.19 3.54 -27.67
N THR A 44 4.22 4.37 -27.58
CA THR A 44 4.30 5.66 -28.28
C THR A 44 4.27 5.43 -29.79
N SER A 45 3.69 6.36 -30.56
CA SER A 45 3.83 6.37 -32.01
C SER A 45 5.31 6.30 -32.42
N GLY A 46 5.65 5.43 -33.37
CA GLY A 46 7.03 5.21 -33.84
C GLY A 46 7.91 4.31 -32.96
N GLU A 47 7.52 3.98 -31.72
CA GLU A 47 8.26 3.00 -30.90
C GLU A 47 7.84 1.55 -31.20
N THR A 48 8.82 0.63 -31.19
CA THR A 48 8.57 -0.82 -31.32
C THR A 48 8.26 -1.49 -30.00
N ARG A 49 8.61 -0.88 -28.87
CA ARG A 49 8.48 -1.46 -27.53
C ARG A 49 7.07 -1.27 -26.99
N LEU A 50 6.42 -2.37 -26.62
CA LEU A 50 5.19 -2.35 -25.82
C LEU A 50 5.52 -2.18 -24.34
N TYR A 51 4.72 -1.37 -23.66
CA TYR A 51 4.75 -1.18 -22.22
C TYR A 51 3.43 -1.71 -21.63
N PRO A 52 3.46 -2.57 -20.60
CA PRO A 52 2.26 -2.92 -19.85
C PRO A 52 1.80 -1.67 -19.09
N VAL A 53 0.58 -1.22 -19.38
CA VAL A 53 0.00 -0.02 -18.73
C VAL A 53 -0.89 -0.43 -17.57
N PHE A 54 -1.75 -1.44 -17.79
CA PHE A 54 -2.68 -1.93 -16.78
C PHE A 54 -2.84 -3.45 -16.84
N SER A 55 -3.00 -4.07 -15.68
CA SER A 55 -3.37 -5.46 -15.52
C SER A 55 -4.53 -5.54 -14.53
N TYR A 56 -5.64 -6.13 -14.96
CA TYR A 56 -6.84 -6.33 -14.15
C TYR A 56 -7.08 -7.82 -13.96
N LEU A 57 -7.34 -8.22 -12.72
CA LEU A 57 -7.93 -9.52 -12.41
C LEU A 57 -9.42 -9.29 -12.15
N ILE A 58 -10.26 -9.95 -12.94
CA ILE A 58 -11.71 -9.76 -12.98
C ILE A 58 -12.36 -11.06 -12.52
N ASP A 59 -12.79 -11.09 -11.26
CA ASP A 59 -13.60 -12.19 -10.71
C ASP A 59 -15.08 -11.95 -11.08
N HIS A 60 -15.53 -12.59 -12.15
CA HIS A 60 -16.91 -12.49 -12.62
C HIS A 60 -17.76 -13.63 -12.04
N ARG A 61 -18.62 -13.27 -11.09
CA ARG A 61 -19.61 -14.18 -10.50
C ARG A 61 -21.02 -13.70 -10.81
N THR A 62 -21.83 -14.54 -11.44
CA THR A 62 -23.28 -14.38 -11.48
C THR A 62 -23.76 -14.55 -10.04
N LYS A 63 -24.25 -13.47 -9.43
CA LYS A 63 -25.06 -13.62 -8.23
C LYS A 63 -26.37 -14.26 -8.65
N GLU A 64 -26.77 -15.32 -7.96
CA GLU A 64 -28.18 -15.69 -7.92
C GLU A 64 -29.00 -14.48 -7.43
N PRO A 65 -30.22 -14.27 -7.96
CA PRO A 65 -31.03 -13.09 -7.64
C PRO A 65 -31.64 -13.18 -6.24
N ASP A 66 -30.80 -13.00 -5.22
CA ASP A 66 -31.20 -12.96 -3.81
C ASP A 66 -31.91 -11.63 -3.51
N GLN A 67 -33.17 -11.73 -3.08
CA GLN A 67 -34.01 -10.56 -2.80
C GLN A 67 -33.67 -9.96 -1.42
N ASP A 68 -33.75 -8.63 -1.30
CA ASP A 68 -33.75 -7.88 -0.04
C ASP A 68 -32.48 -7.83 0.84
N ARG A 69 -31.31 -7.48 0.27
CA ARG A 69 -30.24 -6.80 1.06
C ARG A 69 -29.63 -5.56 0.41
N LYS A 70 -29.89 -4.39 1.02
CA LYS A 70 -29.06 -3.18 0.86
C LYS A 70 -27.76 -3.34 1.65
N MET A 71 -26.62 -3.35 0.95
CA MET A 71 -25.30 -3.26 1.56
C MET A 71 -24.44 -2.23 0.82
N THR A 72 -23.97 -1.22 1.56
CA THR A 72 -22.94 -0.29 1.10
C THR A 72 -21.56 -0.90 1.34
N ALA A 73 -20.79 -1.10 0.26
CA ALA A 73 -19.41 -1.58 0.34
C ALA A 73 -18.55 -0.86 -0.70
N ASN A 74 -17.32 -0.48 -0.31
CA ASN A 74 -16.35 0.15 -1.21
C ASN A 74 -15.65 -0.93 -2.06
N VAL A 75 -15.55 -0.67 -3.37
CA VAL A 75 -14.61 -1.21 -4.38
C VAL A 75 -13.60 -2.25 -3.80
N VAL A 76 -13.75 -3.56 -4.02
CA VAL A 76 -13.63 -4.27 -5.31
C VAL A 76 -14.70 -5.35 -5.43
N TYR A 77 -15.77 -5.08 -6.17
CA TYR A 77 -16.69 -6.08 -6.74
C TYR A 77 -17.38 -5.44 -7.95
N ILE A 78 -17.20 -5.99 -9.16
CA ILE A 78 -18.05 -5.65 -10.31
C ILE A 78 -19.00 -6.83 -10.50
N VAL A 79 -20.27 -6.61 -10.18
CA VAL A 79 -21.34 -7.61 -10.32
C VAL A 79 -22.31 -7.10 -11.36
N GLY A 80 -22.29 -7.75 -12.51
CA GLY A 80 -23.10 -7.44 -13.68
C GLY A 80 -22.57 -8.22 -14.88
N THR A 81 -23.44 -8.55 -15.84
CA THR A 81 -23.09 -9.31 -17.07
C THR A 81 -22.30 -8.49 -18.10
N GLN A 82 -22.01 -7.21 -17.80
CA GLN A 82 -21.23 -6.30 -18.62
C GLN A 82 -20.28 -5.51 -17.72
N VAL A 83 -19.00 -5.46 -18.10
CA VAL A 83 -17.97 -4.67 -17.40
C VAL A 83 -17.60 -3.47 -18.24
N ASN A 84 -17.93 -2.26 -17.75
CA ASN A 84 -17.57 -0.99 -18.37
C ASN A 84 -16.23 -0.50 -17.81
N ILE A 85 -15.21 -0.32 -18.67
CA ILE A 85 -13.89 0.18 -18.29
C ILE A 85 -13.63 1.50 -19.02
N VAL A 86 -13.60 2.61 -18.28
CA VAL A 86 -13.42 3.97 -18.82
C VAL A 86 -11.97 4.45 -18.63
N TYR A 87 -11.31 4.83 -19.72
CA TYR A 87 -9.94 5.36 -19.72
C TYR A 87 -9.92 6.85 -20.05
N PRO A 88 -9.23 7.70 -19.29
CA PRO A 88 -8.96 9.07 -19.70
C PRO A 88 -7.87 9.09 -20.78
N SER A 89 -8.21 9.51 -22.00
CA SER A 89 -7.21 9.81 -23.03
C SER A 89 -6.46 11.10 -22.66
N THR A 90 -5.14 11.04 -22.80
CA THR A 90 -4.24 12.19 -22.70
C THR A 90 -3.68 12.46 -24.09
N LYS A 91 -3.40 13.75 -24.41
CA LYS A 91 -3.00 14.26 -25.74
C LYS A 91 -1.67 13.70 -26.34
N ALA A 92 -1.15 12.58 -25.84
CA ALA A 92 0.00 11.92 -26.44
C ALA A 92 -0.47 10.96 -27.56
N GLU A 93 0.19 11.04 -28.71
CA GLU A 93 -0.13 10.26 -29.90
C GLU A 93 0.29 8.78 -29.72
N TYR A 94 -0.64 7.95 -29.29
CA TYR A 94 -0.43 6.51 -29.10
C TYR A 94 -0.91 5.72 -30.32
N VAL A 95 -0.09 5.71 -31.38
CA VAL A 95 -0.34 4.88 -32.56
C VAL A 95 0.03 3.42 -32.28
N LEU A 96 -0.98 2.65 -31.91
CA LEU A 96 -0.92 1.19 -31.79
C LEU A 96 -0.70 0.57 -33.19
N TYR A 97 0.19 -0.43 -33.30
CA TYR A 97 0.40 -1.27 -34.50
C TYR A 97 1.12 -2.59 -34.09
N ASN A 98 1.19 -3.60 -34.98
CA ASN A 98 1.66 -4.98 -34.67
C ASN A 98 3.24 -5.10 -34.66
N PHE A 99 3.96 -6.24 -34.85
CA PHE A 99 3.68 -7.57 -35.44
C PHE A 99 4.58 -8.71 -34.88
N ASP A 100 4.02 -9.93 -34.87
CA ASP A 100 4.62 -11.29 -35.01
C ASP A 100 5.72 -11.88 -34.10
N ARG A 101 5.52 -13.17 -33.76
CA ARG A 101 6.40 -14.22 -33.19
C ARG A 101 6.42 -14.49 -31.67
N CYS A 102 5.30 -14.98 -31.17
CA CYS A 102 5.29 -16.16 -30.29
C CYS A 102 4.60 -17.30 -31.05
N PHE A 103 5.12 -18.54 -30.94
CA PHE A 103 4.69 -19.67 -31.76
C PHE A 103 3.22 -20.06 -31.52
N TYR A 104 2.32 -19.60 -32.40
CA TYR A 104 0.99 -20.14 -32.63
C TYR A 104 0.67 -19.98 -34.12
N ARG A 105 0.11 -21.01 -34.76
CA ARG A 105 -0.13 -21.03 -36.20
C ARG A 105 -1.49 -20.41 -36.49
N SER A 106 -1.51 -19.30 -37.21
CA SER A 106 -2.74 -18.71 -37.74
C SER A 106 -3.16 -19.46 -39.00
N ASP A 107 -4.27 -20.20 -38.96
CA ASP A 107 -4.91 -20.65 -40.20
C ASP A 107 -5.85 -19.54 -40.73
N PRO A 108 -5.73 -19.12 -42.00
CA PRO A 108 -6.54 -18.05 -42.58
C PRO A 108 -7.94 -18.53 -43.04
N GLY A 109 -8.47 -19.61 -42.45
CA GLY A 109 -9.70 -20.28 -42.90
C GLY A 109 -10.91 -20.14 -41.97
N ASP A 110 -10.72 -20.21 -40.65
CA ASP A 110 -11.83 -20.39 -39.71
C ASP A 110 -12.25 -19.07 -39.02
N SER A 111 -13.15 -18.35 -39.67
CA SER A 111 -13.91 -17.27 -39.03
C SER A 111 -15.00 -17.84 -38.11
N VAL A 112 -14.66 -18.10 -36.85
CA VAL A 112 -15.65 -18.42 -35.81
C VAL A 112 -16.37 -17.14 -35.37
N ASP A 113 -17.68 -17.20 -35.13
CA ASP A 113 -18.63 -16.08 -34.95
C ASP A 113 -18.46 -15.21 -33.67
N SER A 114 -17.23 -14.88 -33.26
CA SER A 114 -16.99 -13.84 -32.26
C SER A 114 -17.33 -12.46 -32.85
N SER A 115 -18.55 -11.99 -32.58
CA SER A 115 -19.01 -10.67 -33.03
C SER A 115 -18.43 -9.55 -32.17
N LEU A 116 -17.89 -8.53 -32.83
CA LEU A 116 -17.40 -7.30 -32.21
C LEU A 116 -18.15 -6.11 -32.80
N THR A 117 -19.03 -5.52 -32.00
CA THR A 117 -19.80 -4.34 -32.40
C THR A 117 -19.13 -3.08 -31.86
N VAL A 118 -18.73 -2.19 -32.77
CA VAL A 118 -18.24 -0.85 -32.39
C VAL A 118 -19.40 0.13 -32.51
N THR A 119 -19.68 0.90 -31.45
CA THR A 119 -20.71 1.94 -31.46
C THR A 119 -20.17 3.28 -30.94
N HIS A 120 -20.41 4.34 -31.70
CA HIS A 120 -20.14 5.71 -31.25
C HIS A 120 -21.23 6.17 -30.27
N SER A 121 -20.83 6.72 -29.13
CA SER A 121 -21.75 7.44 -28.23
C SER A 121 -21.16 8.79 -27.85
N GLY A 122 -21.64 9.87 -28.48
CA GLY A 122 -21.15 11.22 -28.24
C GLY A 122 -19.67 11.37 -28.59
N MET A 123 -18.84 11.63 -27.57
CA MET A 123 -17.39 11.86 -27.71
C MET A 123 -16.52 10.61 -27.50
N GLY A 124 -17.14 9.43 -27.36
CA GLY A 124 -16.44 8.18 -27.05
C GLY A 124 -16.81 7.03 -27.99
N LEU A 125 -15.90 6.06 -28.07
CA LEU A 125 -16.10 4.77 -28.72
C LEU A 125 -16.43 3.71 -27.68
N ASN A 126 -17.46 2.92 -27.95
CA ASN A 126 -17.78 1.69 -27.22
C ASN A 126 -17.39 0.49 -28.08
N PHE A 127 -16.61 -0.42 -27.49
CA PHE A 127 -16.34 -1.73 -28.06
C PHE A 127 -17.16 -2.76 -27.29
N LEU A 128 -18.01 -3.52 -27.97
CA LEU A 128 -18.75 -4.67 -27.42
C LEU A 128 -18.21 -5.95 -28.05
N LEU A 129 -17.36 -6.67 -27.32
CA LEU A 129 -16.83 -7.97 -27.75
C LEU A 129 -17.68 -9.10 -27.15
N ASN A 130 -18.28 -9.93 -28.01
CA ASN A 130 -18.97 -11.15 -27.59
C ASN A 130 -18.00 -12.32 -27.72
N VAL A 131 -17.57 -12.86 -26.57
CA VAL A 131 -16.69 -14.02 -26.48
C VAL A 131 -17.56 -15.28 -26.30
N LEU A 132 -17.38 -16.29 -27.16
CA LEU A 132 -18.25 -17.47 -27.18
C LEU A 132 -17.78 -18.61 -26.25
N GLU A 133 -16.46 -18.72 -25.99
CA GLU A 133 -15.86 -19.87 -25.30
C GLU A 133 -14.81 -19.43 -24.26
N ASN A 134 -14.48 -20.30 -23.29
CA ASN A 134 -13.47 -20.03 -22.25
C ASN A 134 -12.04 -20.23 -22.79
N GLU A 135 -11.64 -19.39 -23.75
CA GLU A 135 -10.31 -19.43 -24.36
C GLU A 135 -9.50 -18.14 -24.18
N SER A 136 -8.24 -18.19 -24.60
CA SER A 136 -7.38 -17.00 -24.68
C SER A 136 -7.63 -16.26 -26.00
N TYR A 137 -8.06 -15.01 -25.91
CA TYR A 137 -8.25 -14.14 -27.06
C TYR A 137 -7.29 -12.96 -27.00
N ARG A 138 -6.79 -12.55 -28.16
CA ARG A 138 -6.02 -11.31 -28.34
C ARG A 138 -6.86 -10.32 -29.13
N LEU A 139 -7.07 -9.14 -28.55
CA LEU A 139 -7.75 -8.01 -29.18
C LEU A 139 -6.70 -6.96 -29.56
N ASP A 140 -6.57 -6.66 -30.86
CA ASP A 140 -5.64 -5.63 -31.34
C ASP A 140 -6.44 -4.41 -31.83
N VAL A 141 -6.52 -3.39 -30.97
CA VAL A 141 -7.17 -2.09 -31.24
C VAL A 141 -6.14 -1.12 -31.82
N TYR A 142 -6.52 -0.32 -32.82
CA TYR A 142 -5.63 0.66 -33.44
C TYR A 142 -6.28 2.06 -33.52
N GLU A 143 -5.61 3.06 -32.95
CA GLU A 143 -5.93 4.47 -33.14
C GLU A 143 -5.06 5.01 -34.29
N GLU A 144 -5.70 5.28 -35.42
CA GLU A 144 -5.05 5.79 -36.64
C GLU A 144 -5.43 7.27 -36.77
N CYS A 145 -4.54 8.16 -36.31
CA CYS A 145 -4.78 9.60 -36.29
C CYS A 145 -4.80 10.19 -37.71
N PHE A 146 -5.95 10.12 -38.37
CA PHE A 146 -6.22 10.95 -39.54
C PHE A 146 -6.40 12.41 -39.08
N PRO A 147 -5.58 13.37 -39.55
CA PRO A 147 -5.55 14.74 -39.01
C PRO A 147 -6.86 15.53 -39.21
N GLU A 148 -7.78 15.04 -40.03
CA GLU A 148 -9.05 15.71 -40.36
C GLU A 148 -10.29 15.00 -39.79
N SER A 149 -10.19 13.77 -39.25
CA SER A 149 -11.36 13.00 -38.79
C SER A 149 -11.25 12.36 -37.40
N GLY A 150 -10.04 12.19 -36.83
CA GLY A 150 -9.87 11.63 -35.47
C GLY A 150 -10.49 10.24 -35.26
N SER A 151 -10.54 9.42 -36.31
CA SER A 151 -11.26 8.13 -36.30
C SER A 151 -10.36 6.94 -35.97
N VAL A 152 -10.52 6.36 -34.78
CA VAL A 152 -9.96 5.05 -34.40
C VAL A 152 -10.52 3.96 -35.31
N GLN A 153 -9.68 3.04 -35.79
CA GLN A 153 -10.11 1.89 -36.60
C GLN A 153 -9.58 0.58 -36.03
N LEU A 154 -10.47 -0.30 -35.59
CA LEU A 154 -10.11 -1.62 -35.11
C LEU A 154 -9.93 -2.60 -36.27
N LYS A 155 -8.80 -3.32 -36.33
CA LYS A 155 -8.47 -4.20 -37.46
C LYS A 155 -8.62 -5.70 -37.19
N ALA A 156 -8.48 -6.21 -35.95
CA ALA A 156 -8.57 -7.66 -35.71
C ALA A 156 -8.93 -8.11 -34.28
N VAL A 157 -9.57 -9.28 -34.21
CA VAL A 157 -9.69 -10.15 -33.03
C VAL A 157 -9.04 -11.48 -33.39
N HIS A 158 -8.17 -12.02 -32.54
CA HIS A 158 -7.47 -13.29 -32.76
C HIS A 158 -7.78 -14.29 -31.65
N ARG A 159 -8.35 -15.44 -32.01
CA ARG A 159 -8.47 -16.64 -31.15
C ARG A 159 -7.08 -17.28 -31.04
N LEU A 160 -6.57 -17.50 -29.83
CA LEU A 160 -5.29 -18.18 -29.62
C LEU A 160 -5.55 -19.69 -29.51
N VAL A 161 -5.56 -20.38 -30.66
CA VAL A 161 -5.71 -21.83 -30.73
C VAL A 161 -4.53 -22.50 -30.01
N PRO A 162 -4.76 -23.40 -29.03
CA PRO A 162 -3.69 -24.21 -28.44
C PRO A 162 -2.99 -25.02 -29.55
N LEU A 163 -1.66 -24.98 -29.60
CA LEU A 163 -0.89 -25.73 -30.59
C LEU A 163 -1.19 -27.23 -30.48
N GLU A 164 -1.93 -27.77 -31.46
CA GLU A 164 -1.98 -29.21 -31.68
C GLU A 164 -0.58 -29.69 -32.06
N TYR A 165 -0.07 -30.68 -31.33
CA TYR A 165 1.22 -31.32 -31.60
C TYR A 165 1.07 -32.27 -32.78
N ASP A 166 1.04 -31.69 -33.98
CA ASP A 166 1.08 -32.45 -35.22
C ASP A 166 2.40 -33.23 -35.32
N LYS A 167 2.32 -34.41 -35.94
CA LYS A 167 3.27 -35.53 -35.75
C LYS A 167 4.75 -35.12 -35.84
N TYR A 168 5.39 -35.03 -34.67
CA TYR A 168 6.82 -34.78 -34.51
C TYR A 168 7.66 -35.93 -35.08
N ASP A 169 8.60 -35.62 -35.97
CA ASP A 169 9.74 -36.51 -36.25
C ASP A 169 10.71 -36.40 -35.06
N GLU A 170 10.53 -37.29 -34.08
CA GLU A 170 11.34 -37.35 -32.87
C GLU A 170 12.84 -37.50 -33.19
N ALA A 171 13.21 -38.19 -34.28
CA ALA A 171 14.61 -38.40 -34.64
C ALA A 171 15.27 -37.10 -35.11
N ALA A 172 14.61 -36.33 -35.98
CA ALA A 172 15.09 -35.02 -36.42
C ALA A 172 15.23 -34.04 -35.23
N VAL A 173 14.34 -34.12 -34.24
CA VAL A 173 14.36 -33.29 -33.04
C VAL A 173 15.47 -33.71 -32.08
N VAL A 174 15.67 -35.02 -31.85
CA VAL A 174 16.78 -35.55 -31.04
C VAL A 174 18.14 -35.20 -31.64
N GLU A 175 18.32 -35.29 -32.97
CA GLU A 175 19.59 -34.90 -33.59
C GLU A 175 19.83 -33.38 -33.51
N LYS A 176 18.79 -32.56 -33.72
CA LYS A 176 18.87 -31.10 -33.56
C LYS A 176 19.17 -30.70 -32.11
N GLN A 177 18.59 -31.39 -31.13
CA GLN A 177 18.91 -31.22 -29.71
C GLN A 177 20.35 -31.68 -29.38
N LYS A 178 20.84 -32.77 -29.97
CA LYS A 178 22.22 -33.24 -29.79
C LYS A 178 23.23 -32.21 -30.31
N LYS A 179 23.05 -31.74 -31.54
CA LYS A 179 23.89 -30.67 -32.14
C LYS A 179 23.80 -29.36 -31.37
N ALA A 180 22.62 -29.00 -30.83
CA ALA A 180 22.48 -27.86 -29.94
C ALA A 180 23.26 -28.03 -28.62
N ARG A 181 23.20 -29.22 -27.99
CA ARG A 181 23.96 -29.53 -26.76
C ARG A 181 25.47 -29.54 -26.99
N GLU A 182 25.93 -30.05 -28.12
CA GLU A 182 27.36 -30.03 -28.50
C GLU A 182 27.85 -28.59 -28.75
N LEU A 183 27.05 -27.76 -29.43
CA LEU A 183 27.34 -26.34 -29.64
C LEU A 183 27.30 -25.52 -28.34
N GLU A 184 26.37 -25.83 -27.43
CA GLU A 184 26.34 -25.24 -26.08
C GLU A 184 27.54 -25.68 -25.23
N ALA A 185 27.92 -26.96 -25.27
CA ALA A 185 29.09 -27.45 -24.55
C ALA A 185 30.40 -26.81 -25.06
N ALA A 186 30.53 -26.62 -26.37
CA ALA A 186 31.65 -25.89 -26.95
C ALA A 186 31.66 -24.41 -26.51
N ARG A 187 30.49 -23.76 -26.46
CA ARG A 187 30.36 -22.38 -25.95
C ARG A 187 30.67 -22.27 -24.45
N ARG A 188 30.43 -23.31 -23.65
CA ARG A 188 30.71 -23.33 -22.20
C ARG A 188 32.20 -23.25 -21.84
N ASN A 189 33.11 -23.50 -22.78
CA ASN A 189 34.56 -23.49 -22.54
C ASN A 189 35.29 -22.23 -23.05
N CYS A 190 34.62 -21.28 -23.72
CA CYS A 190 35.21 -19.97 -24.08
C CYS A 190 34.61 -18.85 -23.22
N ASP A 191 35.44 -18.16 -22.43
CA ASP A 191 35.22 -16.83 -21.81
C ASP A 191 33.80 -16.48 -21.29
N ILE A 192 33.05 -17.50 -20.86
CA ILE A 192 31.71 -17.33 -20.28
C ILE A 192 31.73 -16.41 -19.06
N SER A 193 32.84 -16.37 -18.33
CA SER A 193 33.04 -15.46 -17.20
C SER A 193 32.98 -13.99 -17.60
N GLU A 194 33.61 -13.57 -18.70
CA GLU A 194 33.68 -12.16 -19.09
C GLU A 194 32.39 -11.69 -19.75
N PHE A 195 31.83 -12.47 -20.69
CA PHE A 195 30.53 -12.15 -21.29
C PHE A 195 29.39 -12.11 -20.26
N ASN A 196 29.38 -13.03 -19.29
CA ASN A 196 28.40 -12.99 -18.20
C ASN A 196 28.64 -11.82 -17.26
N ARG A 197 29.88 -11.43 -16.96
CA ARG A 197 30.18 -10.25 -16.13
C ARG A 197 29.60 -8.98 -16.74
N ASP A 198 29.85 -8.71 -18.03
CA ASP A 198 29.30 -7.52 -18.68
C ASP A 198 27.76 -7.56 -18.77
N ALA A 199 27.17 -8.74 -19.04
CA ALA A 199 25.71 -8.90 -19.04
C ALA A 199 25.08 -8.67 -17.65
N ILE A 200 25.71 -9.18 -16.58
CA ILE A 200 25.27 -8.95 -15.19
C ILE A 200 25.43 -7.47 -14.82
N ARG A 201 26.56 -6.85 -15.19
CA ARG A 201 26.82 -5.42 -14.95
C ARG A 201 25.82 -4.51 -15.66
N ALA A 202 25.45 -4.83 -16.90
CA ALA A 202 24.39 -4.15 -17.63
C ALA A 202 23.02 -4.31 -16.96
N ARG A 203 22.70 -5.52 -16.44
CA ARG A 203 21.48 -5.77 -15.67
C ARG A 203 21.45 -4.97 -14.36
N LEU A 204 22.53 -4.96 -13.57
CA LEU A 204 22.64 -4.17 -12.35
C LEU A 204 22.38 -2.67 -12.60
N LYS A 205 22.99 -2.10 -13.64
CA LYS A 205 22.72 -0.71 -14.06
C LYS A 205 21.26 -0.50 -14.46
N MET A 206 20.66 -1.44 -15.19
CA MET A 206 19.25 -1.37 -15.57
C MET A 206 18.31 -1.49 -14.36
N THR A 207 18.65 -2.30 -13.36
CA THR A 207 17.87 -2.47 -12.12
C THR A 207 17.69 -1.16 -11.37
N LEU A 208 18.78 -0.38 -11.24
CA LEU A 208 18.77 0.94 -10.60
C LEU A 208 17.83 1.93 -11.31
N VAL A 209 17.56 1.73 -12.60
CA VAL A 209 16.62 2.56 -13.39
C VAL A 209 15.19 2.02 -13.32
N ILE A 210 15.00 0.71 -13.41
CA ILE A 210 13.67 0.07 -13.46
C ILE A 210 12.92 0.19 -12.11
N ASN A 211 13.63 0.12 -10.99
CA ASN A 211 13.06 0.30 -9.65
C ASN A 211 11.88 -0.67 -9.33
N VAL A 212 11.98 -1.93 -9.76
CA VAL A 212 10.98 -3.00 -9.52
C VAL A 212 11.59 -4.10 -8.66
N LEU A 213 10.97 -4.40 -7.51
CA LEU A 213 11.53 -5.28 -6.48
C LEU A 213 11.86 -6.69 -7.02
N SER A 214 10.93 -7.36 -7.71
CA SER A 214 11.14 -8.71 -8.22
C SER A 214 12.24 -8.80 -9.28
N PHE A 215 12.43 -7.74 -10.08
CA PHE A 215 13.56 -7.65 -11.01
C PHE A 215 14.87 -7.43 -10.27
N THR A 216 14.84 -6.61 -9.21
CA THR A 216 15.99 -6.33 -8.34
C THR A 216 16.47 -7.59 -7.64
N GLU A 217 15.56 -8.32 -6.99
CA GLU A 217 15.81 -9.61 -6.33
C GLU A 217 16.37 -10.63 -7.33
N GLY A 218 15.74 -10.80 -8.51
CA GLY A 218 16.23 -11.72 -9.54
C GLY A 218 17.62 -11.40 -10.09
N VAL A 219 17.99 -10.11 -10.17
CA VAL A 219 19.35 -9.71 -10.58
C VAL A 219 20.36 -9.95 -9.45
N LEU A 220 20.00 -9.71 -8.18
CA LEU A 220 20.86 -10.03 -7.03
C LEU A 220 21.10 -11.55 -6.89
N ASP A 221 20.06 -12.37 -7.07
CA ASP A 221 20.19 -13.82 -7.07
C ASP A 221 21.02 -14.33 -8.26
N THR A 222 20.94 -13.65 -9.42
CA THR A 222 21.86 -13.89 -10.54
C THR A 222 23.32 -13.58 -10.14
N CYS A 223 23.57 -12.48 -9.41
CA CYS A 223 24.92 -12.15 -8.95
C CYS A 223 25.47 -13.21 -7.98
N ARG A 224 24.65 -13.63 -7.00
CA ARG A 224 24.99 -14.71 -6.04
C ARG A 224 25.27 -16.04 -6.73
N TYR A 225 24.49 -16.40 -7.75
CA TYR A 225 24.65 -17.65 -8.48
C TYR A 225 25.97 -17.72 -9.27
N TYR A 226 26.44 -16.60 -9.83
CA TYR A 226 27.68 -16.51 -10.61
C TYR A 226 28.90 -16.03 -9.80
N ASP A 227 28.77 -15.88 -8.48
CA ASP A 227 29.79 -15.27 -7.60
C ASP A 227 30.30 -13.92 -8.13
N TYR A 228 29.37 -13.10 -8.65
CA TYR A 228 29.67 -11.80 -9.23
C TYR A 228 29.81 -10.74 -8.13
N THR A 229 31.02 -10.20 -7.98
CA THR A 229 31.34 -9.08 -7.09
C THR A 229 31.65 -7.81 -7.89
N ASP A 230 30.96 -6.71 -7.57
CA ASP A 230 31.23 -5.35 -8.05
C ASP A 230 30.98 -4.40 -6.87
N ASP A 231 32.07 -3.82 -6.34
CA ASP A 231 32.10 -3.11 -5.04
C ASP A 231 31.24 -1.82 -5.02
N ASP A 232 30.85 -1.29 -6.19
CA ASP A 232 29.93 -0.14 -6.31
C ASP A 232 28.51 -0.61 -6.62
N LEU A 233 28.33 -1.41 -7.68
CA LEU A 233 27.00 -1.71 -8.21
C LEU A 233 26.20 -2.68 -7.34
N VAL A 234 26.82 -3.71 -6.75
CA VAL A 234 26.08 -4.69 -5.94
C VAL A 234 25.51 -4.05 -4.67
N PRO A 235 26.29 -3.35 -3.81
CA PRO A 235 25.75 -2.71 -2.60
C PRO A 235 24.65 -1.68 -2.89
N ARG A 236 24.75 -0.94 -4.00
CA ARG A 236 23.72 0.02 -4.42
C ARG A 236 22.42 -0.66 -4.84
N VAL A 237 22.50 -1.79 -5.52
CA VAL A 237 21.32 -2.58 -5.89
C VAL A 237 20.71 -3.30 -4.68
N GLU A 238 21.52 -3.75 -3.71
CA GLU A 238 21.03 -4.27 -2.43
C GLU A 238 20.33 -3.19 -1.59
N HIS A 239 20.88 -1.97 -1.53
CA HIS A 239 20.23 -0.83 -0.90
C HIS A 239 18.89 -0.47 -1.58
N GLN A 240 18.86 -0.50 -2.93
CA GLN A 240 17.61 -0.29 -3.67
C GLN A 240 16.57 -1.38 -3.39
N ALA A 241 17.00 -2.64 -3.25
CA ALA A 241 16.13 -3.75 -2.86
C ALA A 241 15.54 -3.55 -1.46
N LEU A 242 16.36 -3.09 -0.50
CA LEU A 242 15.94 -2.78 0.87
C LEU A 242 14.86 -1.69 0.89
N ILE A 243 15.09 -0.56 0.20
CA ILE A 243 14.11 0.53 0.07
C ILE A 243 12.81 0.00 -0.55
N LEU A 244 12.90 -0.74 -1.67
CA LEU A 244 11.73 -1.29 -2.36
C LEU A 244 10.94 -2.29 -1.51
N ASN A 245 11.62 -3.11 -0.72
CA ASN A 245 10.97 -4.04 0.20
C ASN A 245 10.27 -3.30 1.35
N LYS A 246 10.93 -2.32 1.99
CA LYS A 246 10.31 -1.45 3.01
C LYS A 246 9.12 -0.67 2.46
N LYS A 247 9.21 -0.18 1.21
CA LYS A 247 8.12 0.48 0.48
C LYS A 247 6.92 -0.45 0.26
N ARG A 248 7.17 -1.70 -0.14
CA ARG A 248 6.15 -2.74 -0.29
C ARG A 248 5.50 -3.09 1.05
N GLU A 249 6.29 -3.30 2.10
CA GLU A 249 5.78 -3.66 3.42
C GLU A 249 4.92 -2.53 4.01
N LEU A 250 5.42 -1.29 4.02
CA LEU A 250 4.66 -0.12 4.46
C LEU A 250 3.36 0.03 3.67
N GLY A 251 3.39 -0.17 2.35
CA GLY A 251 2.18 -0.14 1.51
C GLY A 251 1.14 -1.21 1.87
N ILE A 252 1.57 -2.43 2.19
CA ILE A 252 0.68 -3.49 2.71
C ILE A 252 0.06 -3.07 4.05
N ARG A 253 0.84 -2.44 4.92
CA ARG A 253 0.46 -2.14 6.31
C ARG A 253 -0.42 -0.90 6.41
N ILE A 254 -0.22 0.09 5.55
CA ILE A 254 -1.16 1.19 5.29
C ILE A 254 -2.53 0.60 4.89
N ARG A 255 -2.58 -0.32 3.91
CA ARG A 255 -3.85 -0.97 3.52
C ARG A 255 -4.48 -1.74 4.67
N GLN A 256 -3.71 -2.54 5.41
CA GLN A 256 -4.19 -3.25 6.61
C GLN A 256 -4.76 -2.28 7.66
N ALA A 257 -4.09 -1.17 7.96
CA ALA A 257 -4.53 -0.18 8.94
C ALA A 257 -5.80 0.59 8.51
N VAL A 258 -5.99 0.80 7.20
CA VAL A 258 -7.23 1.36 6.64
C VAL A 258 -8.38 0.36 6.75
N THR A 259 -8.20 -0.87 6.27
CA THR A 259 -9.26 -1.90 6.21
C THR A 259 -9.65 -2.45 7.58
N THR A 260 -8.67 -2.83 8.41
CA THR A 260 -8.91 -3.49 9.72
C THR A 260 -8.94 -2.52 10.89
N GLY A 261 -8.38 -1.32 10.71
CA GLY A 261 -8.16 -0.36 11.80
C GLY A 261 -7.01 -0.67 12.74
N LEU A 262 -6.25 -1.76 12.54
CA LEU A 262 -5.09 -2.14 13.34
C LEU A 262 -3.88 -1.25 13.02
N VAL A 263 -3.44 -0.45 13.99
CA VAL A 263 -2.32 0.50 13.83
C VAL A 263 -0.97 -0.02 14.34
N LEU A 264 -0.95 -0.96 15.28
CA LEU A 264 0.29 -1.48 15.88
C LEU A 264 1.30 -2.04 14.85
N PRO A 265 0.88 -2.74 13.75
CA PRO A 265 1.82 -3.19 12.72
C PRO A 265 2.39 -2.04 11.88
N LEU A 266 1.68 -0.91 11.80
CA LEU A 266 2.11 0.27 11.06
C LEU A 266 3.12 1.09 11.88
N GLU A 267 2.86 1.28 13.17
CA GLU A 267 3.76 1.92 14.14
C GLU A 267 5.15 1.25 14.12
N ARG A 268 5.21 -0.06 14.34
CA ARG A 268 6.48 -0.85 14.34
C ARG A 268 7.31 -0.72 13.06
N ILE A 269 6.67 -0.46 11.92
CA ILE A 269 7.37 -0.34 10.64
C ILE A 269 7.92 1.06 10.44
N LEU A 270 7.20 2.09 10.90
CA LEU A 270 7.72 3.45 10.94
C LEU A 270 8.93 3.54 11.86
N ASP A 271 8.88 2.91 13.04
CA ASP A 271 10.02 2.77 13.95
C ASP A 271 11.22 2.08 13.27
N SER A 272 10.98 1.19 12.29
CA SER A 272 12.00 0.48 11.51
C SER A 272 12.46 1.18 10.23
N ILE A 273 11.99 2.41 9.99
CA ILE A 273 12.33 3.26 8.82
C ILE A 273 12.98 4.59 9.30
N GLU A 274 13.28 4.73 10.59
CA GLU A 274 13.89 5.96 11.16
C GLU A 274 15.37 6.18 10.73
N ASP A 275 15.90 5.33 9.84
CA ASP A 275 17.15 5.54 9.11
C ASP A 275 16.97 6.63 8.02
N ASN A 276 17.69 7.75 8.16
CA ASN A 276 17.53 8.97 7.34
C ASN A 276 17.53 8.75 5.82
N ASP A 277 18.32 7.80 5.31
CA ASP A 277 18.47 7.54 3.88
C ASP A 277 17.22 6.88 3.27
N ILE A 278 16.50 6.07 4.06
CA ILE A 278 15.25 5.42 3.64
C ILE A 278 14.07 6.40 3.74
N GLU A 279 14.08 7.30 4.73
CA GLU A 279 13.00 8.28 4.93
C GLU A 279 12.81 9.20 3.71
N GLN A 280 13.90 9.67 3.07
CA GLN A 280 13.81 10.55 1.91
C GLN A 280 13.08 9.89 0.72
N GLU A 281 13.46 8.65 0.38
CA GLU A 281 12.84 7.86 -0.70
C GLU A 281 11.39 7.42 -0.40
N MET A 282 11.00 7.41 0.87
CA MET A 282 9.67 6.97 1.32
C MET A 282 8.72 8.11 1.72
N GLY A 283 9.13 9.38 1.59
CA GLY A 283 8.47 10.55 2.17
C GLY A 283 6.93 10.61 1.98
N PHE A 284 6.40 10.35 0.78
CA PHE A 284 4.96 10.33 0.54
C PHE A 284 4.21 9.24 1.33
N LEU A 285 4.74 8.01 1.35
CA LEU A 285 4.10 6.91 2.09
C LEU A 285 4.22 7.11 3.61
N LEU A 286 5.33 7.68 4.07
CA LEU A 286 5.51 8.04 5.47
C LEU A 286 4.52 9.14 5.89
N ALA A 287 4.28 10.15 5.06
CA ALA A 287 3.26 11.17 5.30
C ALA A 287 1.85 10.55 5.39
N VAL A 288 1.48 9.65 4.47
CA VAL A 288 0.20 8.93 4.50
C VAL A 288 0.06 8.07 5.75
N ALA A 289 1.10 7.30 6.11
CA ALA A 289 1.12 6.46 7.31
C ALA A 289 0.99 7.28 8.60
N ARG A 290 1.77 8.37 8.73
CA ARG A 290 1.73 9.30 9.86
C ARG A 290 0.34 9.96 9.98
N ASN A 291 -0.30 10.33 8.86
CA ASN A 291 -1.67 10.86 8.86
C ASN A 291 -2.69 9.81 9.35
N ILE A 292 -2.59 8.55 8.92
CA ILE A 292 -3.45 7.45 9.39
C ILE A 292 -3.30 7.25 10.91
N LEU A 293 -2.07 7.24 11.42
CA LEU A 293 -1.81 7.15 12.86
C LEU A 293 -2.40 8.34 13.61
N PHE A 294 -2.14 9.57 13.15
CA PHE A 294 -2.70 10.78 13.73
C PHE A 294 -4.24 10.71 13.83
N ARG A 295 -4.93 10.38 12.72
CA ARG A 295 -6.40 10.24 12.70
C ARG A 295 -6.89 9.18 13.69
N LYS A 296 -6.16 8.07 13.85
CA LYS A 296 -6.49 7.00 14.80
C LYS A 296 -6.23 7.41 16.25
N MET A 297 -5.18 8.19 16.53
CA MET A 297 -4.91 8.77 17.84
C MET A 297 -5.97 9.83 18.21
N THR A 298 -6.30 10.74 17.29
CA THR A 298 -7.39 11.72 17.47
C THR A 298 -8.74 11.03 17.71
N GLU A 299 -9.04 9.93 17.04
CA GLU A 299 -10.24 9.13 17.30
C GLU A 299 -10.22 8.44 18.68
N LYS A 300 -9.07 7.91 19.13
CA LYS A 300 -8.90 7.40 20.51
C LYS A 300 -9.14 8.51 21.54
N ILE A 301 -8.60 9.70 21.34
CA ILE A 301 -8.79 10.85 22.25
C ILE A 301 -10.24 11.36 22.22
N ARG A 302 -10.89 11.38 21.05
CA ARG A 302 -12.33 11.69 20.91
C ARG A 302 -13.18 10.71 21.71
N LYS A 303 -12.86 9.41 21.65
CA LYS A 303 -13.48 8.32 22.41
C LYS A 303 -12.99 8.16 23.85
N MET A 304 -12.03 8.96 24.31
CA MET A 304 -11.51 8.85 25.68
C MET A 304 -12.62 9.08 26.71
N ASP A 305 -12.74 8.13 27.64
CA ASP A 305 -13.74 8.15 28.71
C ASP A 305 -13.55 9.33 29.66
N GLN A 306 -14.67 9.87 30.15
CA GLN A 306 -14.65 10.89 31.20
C GLN A 306 -13.98 10.39 32.48
N ARG A 307 -14.01 9.06 32.74
CA ARG A 307 -13.33 8.43 33.87
C ARG A 307 -11.81 8.63 33.80
N THR A 308 -11.19 8.45 32.64
CA THR A 308 -9.75 8.66 32.42
C THR A 308 -9.38 10.13 32.62
N VAL A 309 -10.24 11.05 32.14
CA VAL A 309 -10.04 12.49 32.35
C VAL A 309 -10.16 12.87 33.84
N ALA A 310 -11.15 12.34 34.56
CA ALA A 310 -11.31 12.54 35.99
C ALA A 310 -10.12 11.99 36.79
N GLU A 311 -9.57 10.84 36.37
CA GLU A 311 -8.32 10.28 36.90
C GLU A 311 -7.14 11.24 36.73
N VAL A 312 -6.86 11.72 35.51
CA VAL A 312 -5.77 12.68 35.26
C VAL A 312 -5.96 13.96 36.08
N LYS A 313 -7.20 14.46 36.22
CA LYS A 313 -7.52 15.62 37.06
C LYS A 313 -7.31 15.38 38.55
N SER A 314 -7.47 14.14 39.02
CA SER A 314 -7.34 13.80 40.45
C SER A 314 -5.89 13.77 40.97
N TYR A 315 -4.88 13.81 40.09
CA TYR A 315 -3.49 13.91 40.51
C TYR A 315 -3.21 15.26 41.18
N SER A 316 -2.87 15.22 42.47
CA SER A 316 -2.31 16.36 43.21
C SER A 316 -0.89 16.68 42.72
N ALA A 317 -0.06 15.65 42.60
CA ALA A 317 1.26 15.67 41.99
C ALA A 317 1.29 14.64 40.85
N PRO A 318 1.22 15.05 39.57
CA PRO A 318 1.29 14.14 38.44
C PRO A 318 2.73 13.62 38.26
N PRO A 319 2.92 12.43 37.68
CA PRO A 319 4.23 12.01 37.19
C PRO A 319 4.75 13.00 36.14
N ARG A 320 6.05 13.29 36.17
CA ARG A 320 6.71 14.28 35.28
C ARG A 320 6.37 14.04 33.79
N ALA A 321 6.44 12.80 33.33
CA ALA A 321 6.11 12.43 31.96
C ALA A 321 4.67 12.81 31.57
N ALA A 322 3.69 12.55 32.43
CA ALA A 322 2.30 12.92 32.19
C ALA A 322 2.11 14.45 32.16
N GLN A 323 2.84 15.18 33.01
CA GLN A 323 2.81 16.64 33.01
C GLN A 323 3.44 17.24 31.75
N GLU A 324 4.61 16.76 31.33
CA GLU A 324 5.32 17.22 30.12
C GLU A 324 4.51 16.92 28.84
N VAL A 325 3.93 15.72 28.71
CA VAL A 325 3.02 15.36 27.60
C VAL A 325 1.77 16.25 27.58
N MET A 326 1.17 16.56 28.73
CA MET A 326 0.00 17.46 28.79
C MET A 326 0.34 18.91 28.49
N LYS A 327 1.51 19.40 28.93
CA LYS A 327 2.01 20.73 28.52
C LYS A 327 2.23 20.80 27.01
N ALA A 328 2.89 19.81 26.42
CA ALA A 328 3.12 19.73 24.97
C ALA A 328 1.79 19.68 24.20
N SER A 329 0.82 18.85 24.64
CA SER A 329 -0.49 18.71 24.00
C SER A 329 -1.31 20.01 24.04
N LEU A 330 -1.38 20.69 25.19
CA LEU A 330 -2.08 21.96 25.31
C LEU A 330 -1.40 23.07 24.49
N LEU A 331 -0.07 23.10 24.46
CA LEU A 331 0.69 24.03 23.63
C LEU A 331 0.40 23.86 22.13
N LEU A 332 0.33 22.61 21.65
CA LEU A 332 -0.06 22.29 20.27
C LEU A 332 -1.54 22.61 19.97
N MET A 333 -2.42 22.60 20.97
CA MET A 333 -3.80 23.09 20.87
C MET A 333 -3.92 24.63 20.99
N GLY A 334 -2.81 25.37 20.88
CA GLY A 334 -2.80 26.83 20.83
C GLY A 334 -2.88 27.54 22.20
N HIS A 335 -2.69 26.83 23.31
CA HIS A 335 -2.63 27.48 24.63
C HIS A 335 -1.33 28.26 24.85
N LYS A 336 -1.42 29.38 25.56
CA LYS A 336 -0.24 30.21 25.88
C LYS A 336 0.65 29.51 26.90
N THR A 337 1.96 29.72 26.82
CA THR A 337 2.92 29.11 27.76
C THR A 337 2.65 29.45 29.22
N SER A 338 2.11 30.63 29.52
CA SER A 338 1.69 31.04 30.87
C SER A 338 0.46 30.30 31.40
N GLU A 339 -0.42 29.79 30.53
CA GLU A 339 -1.59 29.01 30.93
C GLU A 339 -1.23 27.57 31.31
N ILE A 340 -0.09 27.08 30.84
CA ILE A 340 0.38 25.69 30.99
C ILE A 340 1.62 25.58 31.89
N GLU A 341 1.96 26.63 32.63
CA GLU A 341 3.11 26.61 33.55
C GLU A 341 2.80 25.79 34.81
N GLU A 342 1.67 26.09 35.46
CA GLU A 342 1.21 25.38 36.66
C GLU A 342 0.26 24.20 36.37
N TRP A 343 0.33 23.16 37.21
CA TRP A 343 -0.57 22.00 37.12
C TRP A 343 -2.02 22.28 37.57
N SER A 344 -2.22 23.28 38.43
CA SER A 344 -3.53 23.89 38.76
C SER A 344 -4.28 24.31 37.48
N SER A 345 -3.64 25.14 36.66
CA SER A 345 -4.17 25.65 35.40
C SER A 345 -4.40 24.55 34.37
N ILE A 346 -3.44 23.63 34.20
CA ILE A 346 -3.58 22.47 33.31
C ILE A 346 -4.80 21.60 33.68
N ARG A 347 -5.03 21.33 34.97
CA ARG A 347 -6.21 20.58 35.43
C ARG A 347 -7.53 21.30 35.17
N SER A 348 -7.53 22.64 35.21
CA SER A 348 -8.69 23.46 34.84
C SER A 348 -9.00 23.32 33.34
N LEU A 349 -7.97 23.45 32.49
CA LEU A 349 -8.08 23.31 31.03
C LEU A 349 -8.56 21.92 30.60
N ILE A 350 -7.96 20.85 31.15
CA ILE A 350 -8.41 19.46 30.93
C ILE A 350 -9.83 19.23 31.49
N GLY A 351 -10.22 20.01 32.50
CA GLY A 351 -11.53 19.98 33.11
C GLY A 351 -12.67 20.37 32.18
N ASP A 352 -12.42 21.26 31.22
CA ASP A 352 -13.36 21.55 30.14
C ASP A 352 -13.17 20.57 28.98
N THR A 353 -13.54 19.31 29.23
CA THR A 353 -13.34 18.20 28.31
C THR A 353 -14.07 18.41 26.98
N GLN A 354 -15.18 19.16 26.96
CA GLN A 354 -15.87 19.49 25.71
C GLN A 354 -15.06 20.49 24.88
N LYS A 355 -14.59 21.62 25.46
CA LYS A 355 -13.74 22.56 24.71
C LYS A 355 -12.42 21.91 24.30
N MET A 356 -11.81 21.06 25.13
CA MET A 356 -10.60 20.31 24.77
C MET A 356 -10.85 19.37 23.57
N LYS A 357 -11.92 18.57 23.60
CA LYS A 357 -12.29 17.67 22.48
C LYS A 357 -12.73 18.43 21.22
N GLN A 358 -13.23 19.66 21.35
CA GLN A 358 -13.56 20.50 20.21
C GLN A 358 -12.29 21.11 19.60
N ARG A 359 -11.45 21.77 20.41
CA ARG A 359 -10.14 22.30 19.97
C ARG A 359 -9.31 21.24 19.26
N LEU A 360 -9.24 20.01 19.79
CA LEU A 360 -8.48 18.92 19.15
C LEU A 360 -8.97 18.54 17.74
N LYS A 361 -10.26 18.73 17.42
CA LYS A 361 -10.76 18.56 16.03
C LYS A 361 -10.38 19.74 15.15
N ASP A 362 -10.33 20.92 15.75
CA ASP A 362 -10.14 22.21 15.08
C ASP A 362 -8.63 22.58 15.00
N VAL A 363 -7.72 21.74 15.51
CA VAL A 363 -6.27 21.88 15.27
C VAL A 363 -5.97 21.53 13.82
N ASP A 364 -5.72 22.56 13.03
CA ASP A 364 -5.03 22.45 11.76
C ASP A 364 -3.52 22.31 12.01
N ILE A 365 -2.94 21.19 11.56
CA ILE A 365 -1.51 20.89 11.70
C ILE A 365 -0.67 21.80 10.81
N GLU A 366 -1.19 22.18 9.63
CA GLU A 366 -0.45 22.97 8.64
C GLU A 366 -0.35 24.44 9.08
N ALA A 367 -1.31 24.92 9.89
CA ALA A 367 -1.31 26.25 10.49
C ALA A 367 -0.49 26.37 11.79
N LEU A 368 0.15 25.30 12.29
CA LEU A 368 0.91 25.35 13.54
C LEU A 368 2.24 26.11 13.38
N ASP A 369 2.43 27.16 14.19
CA ASP A 369 3.69 27.90 14.25
C ASP A 369 4.87 26.96 14.64
N TYR A 370 5.91 26.98 13.81
CA TYR A 370 7.14 26.22 14.01
C TYR A 370 7.77 26.43 15.39
N ARG A 371 7.69 27.64 15.98
CA ARG A 371 8.24 27.89 17.33
C ARG A 371 7.45 27.15 18.41
N THR A 372 6.13 27.06 18.24
CA THR A 372 5.21 26.31 19.10
C THR A 372 5.48 24.80 19.00
N VAL A 373 5.58 24.26 17.78
CA VAL A 373 5.95 22.85 17.53
C VAL A 373 7.33 22.52 18.13
N LYS A 374 8.34 23.37 17.91
CA LYS A 374 9.70 23.18 18.45
C LYS A 374 9.74 23.23 19.99
N LYS A 375 8.90 24.04 20.63
CA LYS A 375 8.75 24.04 22.10
C LYS A 375 8.07 22.75 22.60
N ALA A 376 7.00 22.30 21.95
CA ALA A 376 6.34 21.05 22.29
C ALA A 376 7.28 19.85 22.11
N ALA A 377 8.04 19.79 21.01
CA ALA A 377 9.07 18.78 20.78
C ALA A 377 10.14 18.77 21.88
N ARG A 378 10.63 19.94 22.34
CA ARG A 378 11.58 20.04 23.47
C ARG A 378 11.01 19.53 24.79
N LEU A 379 9.71 19.70 25.05
CA LEU A 379 9.04 19.15 26.24
C LEU A 379 8.90 17.62 26.17
N MET A 380 8.86 17.04 24.97
CA MET A 380 8.76 15.58 24.79
C MET A 380 10.13 14.90 24.61
N ALA A 381 11.16 15.64 24.18
CA ALA A 381 12.51 15.11 23.96
C ALA A 381 13.20 14.61 25.25
N SER A 382 12.72 15.02 26.43
CA SER A 382 13.13 14.49 27.74
C SER A 382 12.51 13.14 28.09
N LEU A 383 11.58 12.63 27.28
CA LEU A 383 10.78 11.44 27.58
C LEU A 383 11.06 10.32 26.59
N THR A 384 11.44 9.16 27.11
CA THR A 384 11.42 7.92 26.33
C THR A 384 9.99 7.37 26.23
N HIS A 385 9.68 6.70 25.12
CA HIS A 385 8.39 6.05 24.93
C HIS A 385 8.03 5.07 26.07
N ASN A 386 9.04 4.38 26.62
CA ASN A 386 8.86 3.44 27.73
C ASN A 386 8.47 4.14 29.04
N GLU A 387 9.02 5.32 29.36
CA GLU A 387 8.63 6.08 30.56
C GLU A 387 7.16 6.51 30.51
N VAL A 388 6.70 7.00 29.36
CA VAL A 388 5.28 7.39 29.15
C VAL A 388 4.36 6.17 29.30
N ARG A 389 4.74 5.03 28.74
CA ARG A 389 3.97 3.78 28.82
C ARG A 389 3.95 3.20 30.24
N HIS A 390 5.10 3.06 30.90
CA HIS A 390 5.17 2.56 32.27
C HIS A 390 4.44 3.47 33.26
N THR A 391 4.46 4.79 33.05
CA THR A 391 3.65 5.73 33.84
C THR A 391 2.15 5.41 33.72
N SER A 392 1.68 5.03 32.53
CA SER A 392 0.28 4.66 32.28
C SER A 392 -0.10 3.32 32.94
N ASP A 393 0.76 2.30 32.79
CA ASP A 393 0.46 0.94 33.26
C ASP A 393 0.66 0.77 34.78
N SER A 394 1.68 1.41 35.37
CA SER A 394 1.98 1.30 36.81
C SER A 394 0.95 1.99 37.72
N GLN A 395 0.24 3.00 37.22
CA GLN A 395 -0.88 3.63 37.96
C GLN A 395 -2.07 2.67 38.14
N ASN A 396 -2.37 1.83 37.14
CA ASN A 396 -3.38 0.78 37.27
C ASN A 396 -2.99 -0.24 38.36
N LEU A 397 -1.71 -0.60 38.45
CA LEU A 397 -1.17 -1.45 39.52
C LEU A 397 -1.28 -0.82 40.91
N ILE A 398 -1.02 0.49 41.06
CA ILE A 398 -1.18 1.20 42.35
C ILE A 398 -2.66 1.27 42.77
N LYS A 399 -3.58 1.48 41.81
CA LYS A 399 -5.02 1.43 42.08
C LYS A 399 -5.48 0.03 42.52
N LEU A 400 -5.02 -1.02 41.84
CA LEU A 400 -5.26 -2.42 42.23
C LEU A 400 -4.76 -2.75 43.64
N LYS A 401 -3.62 -2.17 44.06
CA LYS A 401 -3.12 -2.31 45.43
C LYS A 401 -3.95 -1.53 46.47
N LYS A 402 -4.57 -0.41 46.11
CA LYS A 402 -5.46 0.35 47.03
C LYS A 402 -6.90 -0.17 47.10
N THR A 403 -7.39 -0.87 46.08
CA THR A 403 -8.74 -1.48 46.11
C THR A 403 -8.79 -2.87 46.74
N ARG A 404 -7.64 -3.57 46.85
CA ARG A 404 -7.47 -4.65 47.85
C ARG A 404 -7.47 -4.04 49.25
N LYS A 405 -8.66 -3.80 49.81
CA LYS A 405 -8.82 -3.80 51.27
C LYS A 405 -8.19 -5.10 51.81
N PRO A 406 -7.45 -5.08 52.92
CA PRO A 406 -7.21 -6.30 53.67
C PRO A 406 -8.59 -6.78 54.15
N SER A 407 -9.13 -7.81 53.51
CA SER A 407 -10.22 -8.59 54.09
C SER A 407 -9.67 -9.19 55.37
N LEU A 408 -10.39 -9.01 56.48
CA LEU A 408 -10.07 -9.69 57.73
C LEU A 408 -9.94 -11.18 57.43
N MET A 409 -8.78 -11.75 57.75
CA MET A 409 -8.69 -13.15 58.11
C MET A 409 -8.11 -13.22 59.51
N ASP A 410 -8.98 -13.73 60.36
CA ASP A 410 -8.91 -14.13 61.75
C ASP A 410 -7.55 -14.15 62.44
N SER A 411 -7.56 -13.45 63.58
CA SER A 411 -6.79 -13.80 64.75
C SER A 411 -7.33 -15.09 65.39
N SER A 412 -6.71 -16.23 65.11
CA SER A 412 -6.81 -17.45 65.92
C SER A 412 -5.51 -18.24 65.83
N GLU A 413 -4.96 -18.65 66.97
CA GLU A 413 -4.18 -19.89 67.16
C GLU A 413 -2.84 -20.05 66.38
N GLU A 414 -1.76 -20.62 66.93
CA GLU A 414 -1.46 -20.97 68.32
C GLU A 414 0.06 -21.04 68.55
N ASN A 415 0.47 -21.25 69.80
CA ASN A 415 1.86 -21.48 70.16
C ASN A 415 2.43 -22.75 69.49
N SER A 416 3.66 -22.66 68.97
CA SER A 416 4.63 -23.75 69.17
C SER A 416 6.07 -23.30 68.96
N SER A 417 6.81 -23.37 70.05
CA SER A 417 8.27 -23.38 70.14
C SER A 417 8.93 -24.23 69.06
N ASN A 418 10.04 -23.76 68.48
CA ASN A 418 11.26 -24.53 68.58
C ASN A 418 12.54 -23.70 68.39
N SER A 419 13.49 -23.95 69.27
CA SER A 419 14.89 -23.53 69.15
C SER A 419 15.62 -24.34 68.06
N LEU A 420 16.65 -23.76 67.42
CA LEU A 420 18.00 -24.36 67.43
C LEU A 420 19.08 -23.39 66.89
N LYS A 421 20.21 -23.34 67.60
CA LYS A 421 21.63 -23.26 67.17
C LYS A 421 21.98 -22.52 65.85
N THR A 422 22.74 -21.42 65.85
CA THR A 422 24.22 -21.29 66.09
C THR A 422 25.13 -22.05 65.12
N GLU A 423 25.71 -21.33 64.15
CA GLU A 423 27.06 -21.44 63.55
C GLU A 423 27.14 -20.34 62.47
N SER A 424 28.10 -19.41 62.34
CA SER A 424 29.53 -19.26 62.70
C SER A 424 30.55 -19.91 61.75
N THR A 425 30.74 -19.28 60.58
CA THR A 425 31.97 -19.21 59.74
C THR A 425 31.68 -18.11 58.72
N ASP A 426 32.38 -16.98 58.60
CA ASP A 426 33.81 -16.65 58.63
C ASP A 426 34.63 -17.43 57.59
N SER A 427 34.94 -16.76 56.47
CA SER A 427 35.88 -17.21 55.44
C SER A 427 36.37 -16.02 54.64
N LYS A 428 37.53 -15.49 55.05
CA LYS A 428 38.34 -14.62 54.18
C LYS A 428 38.83 -15.42 52.98
N SER A 429 38.82 -14.84 51.79
CA SER A 429 39.80 -15.18 50.75
C SER A 429 40.43 -13.90 50.20
N LYS A 430 41.70 -14.02 49.82
CA LYS A 430 42.62 -12.94 49.48
C LYS A 430 43.54 -13.48 48.38
N THR A 431 44.14 -12.60 47.58
CA THR A 431 45.03 -12.92 46.45
C THR A 431 44.29 -13.64 45.29
N GLN A 432 44.67 -13.42 44.02
CA GLN A 432 45.96 -12.93 43.52
C GLN A 432 45.81 -11.81 42.48
#